data_AF-A0A1M6WFY0-F1
#
_entry.id   AF-A0A1M6WFY0-F1
#
_cell.length_a   1.000
_cell.length_b   1.000
_cell.length_c   1.000
_cell.angle_alpha   90.00
_cell.angle_beta   90.00
_cell.angle_gamma   90.00
#
_symmetry.space_group_name_H-M   'P 1'
#
loop_
_entity.id
_entity.type
_entity.pdbx_description
1 polymer ?
#
loop_
_entity_poly.entity_id
_entity_poly.type
_entity_poly.pdbx_seq_one_letter_code
_entity_poly.pdbx_strand_id
1 'polypeptide(L)'
;MISQNLHLRTKQLPIFLSLILLSVLFKSCSKDDGNTVSGEGFLRCRLNGELKEFNNFVNANDPPQEETVHFVVVGGFEKENINKSPSFGIMLVSEENIIEGTYSVAGESSPELDGQYCMQVYDGETHTGTECFIGGRSSETYFILNITSMDDWGVKGTFSGLLRDVDDNLLEVTEGEFAAAYNQ
;
A
#
# COMPACT_ATOMS: atom_id res chain seq x y z
N MET A 1 -13.54 11.27 72.23
CA MET A 1 -14.17 12.59 72.44
C MET A 1 -13.05 13.59 72.65
N ILE A 2 -12.60 14.28 71.60
CA ILE A 2 -11.58 15.34 71.72
C ILE A 2 -12.10 16.56 70.96
N SER A 3 -12.25 17.64 71.73
CA SER A 3 -12.66 18.97 71.32
C SER A 3 -11.47 19.75 70.74
N GLN A 4 -11.84 20.71 69.91
CA GLN A 4 -11.05 21.64 69.11
C GLN A 4 -10.19 22.59 69.94
N ASN A 5 -9.14 23.16 69.33
CA ASN A 5 -8.93 24.61 69.44
C ASN A 5 -8.24 25.20 68.21
N LEU A 6 -8.86 26.28 67.76
CA LEU A 6 -8.60 27.10 66.59
C LEU A 6 -7.71 28.27 67.00
N HIS A 7 -6.79 28.72 66.16
CA HIS A 7 -6.42 30.15 66.15
C HIS A 7 -6.36 30.70 64.72
N LEU A 8 -7.33 31.60 64.47
CA LEU A 8 -7.39 32.68 63.48
C LEU A 8 -6.10 33.53 63.54
N ARG A 9 -5.67 34.36 62.58
CA ARG A 9 -6.21 35.11 61.44
C ARG A 9 -4.93 35.56 60.67
N THR A 10 -4.91 36.03 59.43
CA THR A 10 -5.39 37.36 59.02
C THR A 10 -5.24 37.50 57.51
N LYS A 11 -6.25 38.11 56.89
CA LYS A 11 -6.36 38.51 55.48
C LYS A 11 -5.27 39.51 55.09
N GLN A 12 -4.80 39.52 53.84
CA GLN A 12 -4.88 40.65 52.88
C GLN A 12 -4.49 40.17 51.45
N LEU A 13 -5.38 40.37 50.48
CA LEU A 13 -5.11 40.38 49.04
C LEU A 13 -5.27 41.87 48.63
N PRO A 14 -4.38 42.49 47.83
CA PRO A 14 -4.67 42.63 46.39
C PRO A 14 -3.44 42.77 45.44
N ILE A 15 -3.61 42.22 44.23
CA ILE A 15 -3.43 42.85 42.90
C ILE A 15 -2.12 43.63 42.62
N PHE A 16 -1.25 43.03 41.79
CA PHE A 16 -0.48 43.65 40.70
C PHE A 16 -0.40 42.55 39.61
N LEU A 17 -1.30 42.48 38.63
CA LEU A 17 -1.40 43.26 37.39
C LEU A 17 -0.07 43.51 36.66
N SER A 18 0.05 42.83 35.52
CA SER A 18 0.70 43.23 34.28
C SER A 18 2.21 42.97 34.11
N LEU A 19 2.53 42.52 32.89
CA LEU A 19 3.85 42.20 32.29
C LEU A 19 4.34 40.80 32.71
N ILE A 20 4.36 39.78 31.85
CA ILE A 20 4.94 39.77 30.51
C ILE A 20 4.11 38.82 29.62
N LEU A 21 3.47 39.42 28.62
CA LEU A 21 3.07 38.77 27.38
C LEU A 21 4.30 38.14 26.70
N LEU A 22 4.04 37.12 25.88
CA LEU A 22 4.82 36.77 24.68
C LEU A 22 5.95 35.74 24.84
N SER A 23 5.65 34.56 25.41
CA SER A 23 6.29 33.33 24.94
C SER A 23 5.50 32.76 23.78
N VAL A 24 5.87 33.27 22.60
CA VAL A 24 5.55 32.86 21.24
C VAL A 24 5.13 31.40 21.13
N LEU A 25 3.91 31.21 20.63
CA LEU A 25 3.43 29.99 19.99
C LEU A 25 4.34 29.69 18.79
N PHE A 26 5.40 28.90 18.98
CA PHE A 26 6.02 28.20 17.86
C PHE A 26 5.09 27.04 17.47
N LYS A 27 4.01 27.36 16.74
CA LYS A 27 3.42 26.40 15.82
C LYS A 27 4.46 26.19 14.71
N SER A 28 5.35 25.22 14.92
CA SER A 28 6.08 24.60 13.82
C SER A 28 5.06 23.81 13.00
N CYS A 29 4.45 24.50 12.05
CA CYS A 29 3.72 23.88 10.97
C CYS A 29 4.79 23.36 10.01
N SER A 30 5.24 22.12 10.19
CA SER A 30 5.88 21.41 9.10
C SER A 30 4.84 21.31 7.99
N LYS A 31 5.18 21.83 6.82
CA LYS A 31 4.56 21.35 5.59
C LYS A 31 4.98 19.89 5.46
N ASP A 32 4.05 18.99 5.78
CA ASP A 32 4.08 17.65 5.21
C ASP A 32 3.71 17.81 3.73
N ASP A 33 4.72 18.05 2.91
CA ASP A 33 4.64 17.82 1.48
C ASP A 33 5.00 16.34 1.28
N GLY A 34 4.00 15.47 1.38
CA GLY A 34 4.21 14.03 1.17
C GLY A 34 3.08 13.20 1.74
N ASN A 35 2.15 12.82 0.86
CA ASN A 35 1.09 11.86 1.09
C ASN A 35 1.69 10.54 1.61
N THR A 36 1.88 10.44 2.92
CA THR A 36 2.38 9.24 3.59
C THR A 36 1.16 8.60 4.20
N VAL A 37 0.49 7.73 3.43
CA VAL A 37 -0.56 6.86 3.95
C VAL A 37 0.10 5.98 5.01
N SER A 38 -0.01 6.40 6.27
CA SER A 38 0.61 5.73 7.40
C SER A 38 -0.11 4.40 7.68
N GLY A 39 0.59 3.29 7.46
CA GLY A 39 0.49 2.12 8.34
C GLY A 39 -0.43 0.95 7.95
N GLU A 40 -1.21 1.01 6.87
CA GLU A 40 -2.13 -0.10 6.52
C GLU A 40 -1.79 -0.83 5.21
N GLY A 41 -0.97 -0.24 4.35
CA GLY A 41 -0.62 -0.82 3.05
C GLY A 41 0.43 -1.92 3.16
N PHE A 42 0.17 -3.09 2.56
CA PHE A 42 1.16 -4.16 2.40
C PHE A 42 0.90 -4.97 1.13
N LEU A 43 1.96 -5.59 0.61
CA LEU A 43 1.92 -6.53 -0.50
C LEU A 43 3.00 -7.57 -0.27
N ARG A 44 2.61 -8.84 -0.11
CA ARG A 44 3.57 -9.93 0.08
C ARG A 44 3.08 -11.21 -0.57
N CYS A 45 4.02 -12.07 -0.96
CA CYS A 45 3.75 -13.38 -1.52
C CYS A 45 4.98 -14.28 -1.38
N ARG A 46 4.83 -15.55 -1.71
CA ARG A 46 5.96 -16.46 -1.95
C ARG A 46 6.22 -16.59 -3.44
N LEU A 47 7.46 -16.35 -3.84
CA LEU A 47 7.98 -16.59 -5.19
C LEU A 47 8.85 -17.86 -5.15
N ASN A 48 8.43 -18.93 -5.82
CA ASN A 48 9.07 -20.25 -5.74
C ASN A 48 9.35 -20.70 -4.28
N GLY A 49 8.42 -20.41 -3.37
CA GLY A 49 8.50 -20.73 -1.94
C GLY A 49 9.23 -19.71 -1.06
N GLU A 50 9.95 -18.73 -1.63
CA GLU A 50 10.62 -17.67 -0.87
C GLU A 50 9.66 -16.51 -0.59
N LEU A 51 9.48 -16.14 0.69
CA LEU A 51 8.69 -14.98 1.07
C LEU A 51 9.35 -13.69 0.55
N LYS A 52 8.58 -12.88 -0.16
CA LYS A 52 8.92 -11.52 -0.61
C LYS A 52 7.91 -10.53 -0.08
N GLU A 53 8.40 -9.34 0.28
CA GLU A 53 7.59 -8.24 0.78
C GLU A 53 7.85 -7.00 -0.06
N PHE A 54 6.81 -6.46 -0.67
CA PHE A 54 6.83 -5.33 -1.59
C PHE A 54 6.21 -4.10 -0.94
N ASN A 55 6.46 -3.89 0.35
CA ASN A 55 5.70 -2.94 1.18
C ASN A 55 6.04 -1.46 0.94
N ASN A 56 7.02 -1.13 0.08
CA ASN A 56 7.35 0.25 -0.24
C ASN A 56 6.45 0.76 -1.35
N PHE A 57 5.81 1.91 -1.11
CA PHE A 57 4.88 2.56 -2.04
C PHE A 57 3.75 1.62 -2.49
N VAL A 58 3.15 0.87 -1.57
CA VAL A 58 1.98 0.03 -1.89
C VAL A 58 0.74 0.90 -2.05
N ASN A 59 0.15 0.86 -3.24
CA ASN A 59 -1.02 1.65 -3.57
C ASN A 59 -1.92 0.93 -4.59
N ALA A 60 -3.20 1.26 -4.52
CA ALA A 60 -4.20 0.97 -5.54
C ALA A 60 -4.43 2.25 -6.37
N ASN A 61 -4.73 2.13 -7.67
CA ASN A 61 -5.22 3.29 -8.43
C ASN A 61 -6.54 3.80 -7.87
N ASP A 62 -6.83 5.09 -8.06
CA ASP A 62 -8.11 5.67 -7.63
C ASP A 62 -9.32 4.87 -8.11
N PRO A 63 -10.38 4.78 -7.30
CA PRO A 63 -11.65 4.31 -7.81
C PRO A 63 -12.04 5.27 -8.95
N PRO A 64 -12.45 4.77 -10.11
CA PRO A 64 -12.76 5.63 -11.23
C PRO A 64 -13.86 6.63 -10.85
N GLN A 65 -13.79 7.83 -11.45
CA GLN A 65 -14.84 8.84 -11.29
C GLN A 65 -16.17 8.43 -11.95
N GLU A 66 -16.13 7.44 -12.84
CA GLU A 66 -17.30 6.85 -13.48
C GLU A 66 -17.82 5.66 -12.67
N GLU A 67 -19.12 5.37 -12.81
CA GLU A 67 -19.84 4.36 -12.01
C GLU A 67 -19.32 2.92 -12.20
N THR A 68 -18.49 2.69 -13.22
CA THR A 68 -17.93 1.39 -13.56
C THR A 68 -16.46 1.32 -13.16
N VAL A 69 -16.13 0.42 -12.22
CA VAL A 69 -14.75 0.12 -11.84
C VAL A 69 -14.06 -0.64 -12.96
N HIS A 70 -13.41 0.10 -13.86
CA HIS A 70 -12.75 -0.49 -15.03
C HIS A 70 -11.33 -0.99 -14.77
N PHE A 71 -10.70 -0.61 -13.66
CA PHE A 71 -9.26 -0.81 -13.47
C PHE A 71 -8.90 -0.89 -11.98
N VAL A 72 -8.24 -1.97 -11.57
CA VAL A 72 -7.56 -2.10 -10.28
C VAL A 72 -6.10 -2.46 -10.54
N VAL A 73 -5.19 -1.56 -10.21
CA VAL A 73 -3.74 -1.81 -10.16
C VAL A 73 -3.28 -1.71 -8.74
N VAL A 74 -2.73 -2.81 -8.23
CA VAL A 74 -2.02 -2.85 -6.94
C VAL A 74 -0.55 -3.09 -7.24
N GLY A 75 0.34 -2.26 -6.72
CA GLY A 75 1.77 -2.43 -6.93
C GLY A 75 2.59 -2.01 -5.73
N GLY A 76 3.82 -2.49 -5.63
CA GLY A 76 4.76 -2.11 -4.60
C GLY A 76 6.19 -2.59 -4.88
N PHE A 77 7.14 -2.15 -4.05
CA PHE A 77 8.57 -2.40 -4.21
C PHE A 77 9.18 -3.03 -2.94
N GLU A 78 10.18 -3.91 -3.11
CA GLU A 78 10.92 -4.49 -1.98
C GLU A 78 11.76 -3.46 -1.20
N LYS A 79 12.19 -2.36 -1.83
CA LYS A 79 13.09 -1.35 -1.25
C LYS A 79 12.63 0.06 -1.59
N GLU A 80 12.99 1.02 -0.73
CA GLU A 80 12.69 2.45 -0.91
C GLU A 80 13.28 3.03 -2.21
N ASN A 81 14.47 2.58 -2.63
CA ASN A 81 15.05 3.02 -3.90
C ASN A 81 14.42 2.25 -5.07
N ILE A 82 13.29 2.78 -5.55
CA ILE A 82 12.47 2.19 -6.62
C ILE A 82 13.28 1.87 -7.89
N ASN A 83 14.30 2.66 -8.22
CA ASN A 83 15.12 2.47 -9.42
C ASN A 83 15.97 1.19 -9.35
N LYS A 84 16.23 0.67 -8.15
CA LYS A 84 17.04 -0.53 -7.89
C LYS A 84 16.22 -1.66 -7.27
N SER A 85 14.91 -1.48 -7.09
CA SER A 85 14.09 -2.42 -6.35
C SER A 85 13.34 -3.35 -7.28
N PRO A 86 13.30 -4.66 -6.97
CA PRO A 86 12.25 -5.52 -7.50
C PRO A 86 10.87 -4.97 -7.12
N SER A 87 9.90 -5.23 -8.00
CA SER A 87 8.51 -4.81 -7.85
C SER A 87 7.55 -5.96 -8.14
N PHE A 88 6.39 -5.92 -7.51
CA PHE A 88 5.27 -6.79 -7.85
C PHE A 88 4.05 -5.92 -8.15
N GLY A 89 3.30 -6.29 -9.18
CA GLY A 89 2.10 -5.62 -9.64
C GLY A 89 0.99 -6.61 -9.95
N ILE A 90 -0.24 -6.19 -9.70
CA ILE A 90 -1.47 -6.87 -10.07
C ILE A 90 -2.27 -5.88 -10.90
N MET A 91 -2.75 -6.28 -12.07
CA MET A 91 -3.63 -5.49 -12.91
C MET A 91 -4.92 -6.27 -13.16
N LEU A 92 -6.07 -5.67 -12.90
CA LEU A 92 -7.39 -6.19 -13.25
C LEU A 92 -8.16 -5.11 -14.02
N VAL A 93 -8.58 -5.43 -15.25
CA VAL A 93 -9.42 -4.57 -16.10
C VAL A 93 -10.68 -5.34 -16.50
N SER A 94 -11.84 -4.72 -16.38
CA SER A 94 -13.13 -5.37 -16.64
C SER A 94 -14.11 -4.43 -17.32
N GLU A 95 -14.90 -4.98 -18.24
CA GLU A 95 -16.06 -4.29 -18.83
C GLU A 95 -17.25 -4.24 -17.86
N GLU A 96 -17.29 -5.16 -16.90
CA GLU A 96 -18.25 -5.19 -15.79
C GLU A 96 -17.65 -4.54 -14.53
N ASN A 97 -18.52 -4.14 -13.58
CA ASN A 97 -18.09 -3.63 -12.29
C ASN A 97 -17.22 -4.65 -11.55
N ILE A 98 -16.00 -4.22 -11.17
CA ILE A 98 -15.18 -4.98 -10.22
C ILE A 98 -15.78 -4.82 -8.82
N ILE A 99 -16.07 -5.96 -8.18
CA ILE A 99 -16.64 -6.08 -6.84
C ILE A 99 -15.85 -7.12 -6.04
N GLU A 100 -16.19 -7.31 -4.77
CA GLU A 100 -15.65 -8.41 -3.97
C GLU A 100 -15.93 -9.77 -4.62
N GLY A 101 -14.90 -10.61 -4.72
CA GLY A 101 -15.01 -11.89 -5.42
C GLY A 101 -13.68 -12.41 -5.96
N THR A 102 -13.75 -13.60 -6.57
CA THR A 102 -12.60 -14.24 -7.21
C THR A 102 -12.63 -13.99 -8.72
N TYR A 103 -11.51 -13.48 -9.22
CA TYR A 103 -11.21 -13.27 -10.62
C TYR A 103 -10.10 -14.22 -11.03
N SER A 104 -10.25 -14.82 -12.20
CA SER A 104 -9.22 -15.66 -12.78
C SER A 104 -9.26 -15.53 -14.29
N VAL A 105 -8.09 -15.55 -14.90
CA VAL A 105 -7.95 -15.68 -16.34
C VAL A 105 -6.89 -16.73 -16.61
N ALA A 106 -7.25 -17.73 -17.42
CA ALA A 106 -6.40 -18.88 -17.73
C ALA A 106 -6.10 -18.88 -19.24
N GLY A 107 -5.45 -17.82 -19.71
CA GLY A 107 -5.18 -17.62 -21.14
C GLY A 107 -6.36 -17.03 -21.96
N GLU A 108 -7.44 -16.61 -21.31
CA GLU A 108 -8.52 -15.84 -21.94
C GLU A 108 -8.18 -14.33 -21.97
N SER A 109 -8.94 -13.53 -22.72
CA SER A 109 -8.65 -12.10 -22.90
C SER A 109 -9.44 -11.16 -21.98
N SER A 110 -10.48 -11.66 -21.30
CA SER A 110 -11.35 -10.86 -20.42
C SER A 110 -11.78 -11.67 -19.18
N PRO A 111 -11.76 -11.09 -17.97
CA PRO A 111 -11.21 -9.77 -17.65
C PRO A 111 -9.69 -9.74 -17.92
N GLU A 112 -9.13 -8.55 -18.15
CA GLU A 112 -7.68 -8.42 -18.26
C GLU A 112 -7.06 -8.52 -16.87
N LEU A 113 -6.65 -9.73 -16.49
CA LEU A 113 -6.03 -10.00 -15.19
C LEU A 113 -4.60 -10.50 -15.39
N ASP A 114 -3.63 -9.74 -14.91
CA ASP A 114 -2.22 -10.13 -14.96
C ASP A 114 -1.53 -9.86 -13.62
N GLY A 115 -0.68 -10.80 -13.21
CA GLY A 115 0.34 -10.60 -12.20
C GLY A 115 1.69 -10.34 -12.87
N GLN A 116 2.49 -9.43 -12.31
CA GLN A 116 3.80 -9.07 -12.85
C GLN A 116 4.82 -8.92 -11.73
N TYR A 117 5.94 -9.63 -11.85
CA TYR A 117 7.12 -9.45 -11.01
C TYR A 117 8.29 -8.98 -11.87
N CYS A 118 8.89 -7.85 -11.55
CA CYS A 118 9.99 -7.27 -12.33
C CYS A 118 11.22 -7.01 -11.46
N MET A 119 12.40 -7.25 -12.05
CA MET A 119 13.71 -7.06 -11.45
C MET A 119 14.55 -6.13 -12.32
N GLN A 120 15.26 -5.21 -11.68
CA GLN A 120 16.16 -4.29 -12.38
C GLN A 120 17.54 -4.94 -12.53
N VAL A 121 18.05 -4.99 -13.76
CA VAL A 121 19.34 -5.61 -14.11
C VAL A 121 20.41 -4.54 -14.22
N TYR A 122 21.58 -4.83 -13.64
CA TYR A 122 22.71 -3.91 -13.56
C TYR A 122 24.02 -4.60 -13.97
N ASP A 123 24.86 -3.87 -14.71
CA ASP A 123 26.28 -4.17 -14.88
C ASP A 123 27.10 -3.15 -14.06
N GLY A 124 27.55 -3.59 -12.89
CA GLY A 124 28.08 -2.70 -11.86
C GLY A 124 27.02 -1.70 -11.38
N GLU A 125 27.25 -0.40 -11.61
CA GLU A 125 26.30 0.67 -11.27
C GLU A 125 25.43 1.09 -12.46
N THR A 126 25.65 0.53 -13.66
CA THR A 126 24.91 0.89 -14.87
C THR A 126 23.67 0.02 -14.99
N HIS A 127 22.50 0.65 -15.04
CA HIS A 127 21.25 -0.05 -15.35
C HIS A 127 21.28 -0.53 -16.81
N THR A 128 21.09 -1.82 -17.04
CA THR A 128 21.17 -2.45 -18.37
C THR A 128 19.83 -2.94 -18.89
N GLY A 129 18.83 -3.11 -18.02
CA GLY A 129 17.49 -3.51 -18.42
C GLY A 129 16.62 -3.96 -17.26
N THR A 130 15.42 -4.42 -17.58
CA THR A 130 14.47 -4.96 -16.61
C THR A 130 14.03 -6.34 -17.08
N GLU A 131 14.11 -7.32 -16.20
CA GLU A 131 13.58 -8.67 -16.41
C GLU A 131 12.22 -8.78 -15.73
N CYS A 132 11.21 -9.29 -16.43
CA CYS A 132 9.86 -9.42 -15.88
C CYS A 132 9.29 -10.80 -16.12
N PHE A 133 8.62 -11.33 -15.11
CA PHE A 133 7.73 -12.47 -15.18
C PHE A 133 6.29 -11.95 -15.21
N ILE A 134 5.49 -12.41 -16.17
CA ILE A 134 4.10 -12.00 -16.36
C ILE A 134 3.23 -13.26 -16.49
N GLY A 135 2.05 -13.26 -15.89
CA GLY A 135 1.12 -14.40 -15.97
C GLY A 135 -0.32 -14.01 -15.71
N GLY A 136 -1.23 -14.85 -16.15
CA GLY A 136 -2.66 -14.55 -16.24
C GLY A 136 -3.16 -14.85 -17.65
N ARG A 137 -3.02 -13.88 -18.55
CA ARG A 137 -3.53 -14.01 -19.93
C ARG A 137 -2.61 -14.73 -20.89
N SER A 138 -1.37 -15.04 -20.49
CA SER A 138 -0.43 -15.78 -21.34
C SER A 138 -0.74 -17.28 -21.36
N SER A 139 -0.50 -17.95 -22.49
CA SER A 139 -0.64 -19.42 -22.57
C SER A 139 0.15 -20.12 -21.47
N GLU A 140 -0.39 -21.19 -20.90
CA GLU A 140 0.28 -22.00 -19.84
C GLU A 140 0.58 -21.24 -18.53
N THR A 141 0.15 -19.98 -18.42
CA THR A 141 0.18 -19.21 -17.19
C THR A 141 -1.22 -19.11 -16.62
N TYR A 142 -1.32 -18.72 -15.36
CA TYR A 142 -2.59 -18.35 -14.75
C TYR A 142 -2.36 -17.32 -13.66
N PHE A 143 -3.39 -16.55 -13.37
CA PHE A 143 -3.40 -15.67 -12.22
C PHE A 143 -4.80 -15.67 -11.61
N ILE A 144 -4.85 -15.82 -10.29
CA ILE A 144 -6.08 -15.83 -9.50
C ILE A 144 -5.98 -14.71 -8.49
N LEU A 145 -6.95 -13.81 -8.52
CA LEU A 145 -7.09 -12.70 -7.60
C LEU A 145 -8.41 -12.86 -6.85
N ASN A 146 -8.38 -12.79 -5.53
CA ASN A 146 -9.57 -12.79 -4.71
C ASN A 146 -9.63 -11.47 -3.94
N ILE A 147 -10.54 -10.59 -4.34
CA ILE A 147 -10.81 -9.32 -3.68
C ILE A 147 -11.74 -9.61 -2.50
N THR A 148 -11.25 -9.36 -1.29
CA THR A 148 -11.99 -9.64 -0.04
C THR A 148 -12.67 -8.41 0.54
N SER A 149 -12.23 -7.21 0.13
CA SER A 149 -12.83 -5.95 0.56
C SER A 149 -12.51 -4.83 -0.43
N MET A 150 -13.52 -4.02 -0.72
CA MET A 150 -13.39 -2.72 -1.38
C MET A 150 -14.18 -1.69 -0.58
N ASP A 151 -13.51 -0.70 -0.03
CA ASP A 151 -14.12 0.36 0.79
C ASP A 151 -13.53 1.73 0.43
N ASP A 152 -13.94 2.79 1.15
CA ASP A 152 -13.45 4.16 0.89
C ASP A 152 -11.94 4.32 1.08
N TRP A 153 -11.28 3.40 1.80
CA TRP A 153 -9.83 3.43 2.01
C TRP A 153 -9.08 2.79 0.84
N GLY A 154 -9.55 1.65 0.34
CA GLY A 154 -8.85 0.91 -0.71
C GLY A 154 -9.34 -0.51 -0.95
N VAL A 155 -8.43 -1.34 -1.43
CA VAL A 155 -8.70 -2.73 -1.83
C VAL A 155 -7.84 -3.70 -1.03
N LYS A 156 -8.44 -4.82 -0.61
CA LYS A 156 -7.77 -5.92 0.08
C LYS A 156 -8.06 -7.23 -0.62
N GLY A 157 -7.12 -8.16 -0.53
CA GLY A 157 -7.31 -9.46 -1.16
C GLY A 157 -6.15 -10.42 -1.03
N THR A 158 -6.31 -11.55 -1.70
CA THR A 158 -5.31 -12.60 -1.83
C THR A 158 -5.07 -12.94 -3.28
N PHE A 159 -3.91 -13.48 -3.62
CA PHE A 159 -3.59 -13.87 -4.99
C PHE A 159 -2.64 -15.07 -5.05
N SER A 160 -2.65 -15.72 -6.21
CA SER A 160 -1.73 -16.79 -6.58
C SER A 160 -1.63 -16.88 -8.09
N GLY A 161 -0.57 -17.49 -8.60
CA GLY A 161 -0.39 -17.58 -10.04
C GLY A 161 0.83 -18.37 -10.45
N LEU A 162 0.95 -18.55 -11.76
CA LEU A 162 2.15 -19.02 -12.42
C LEU A 162 2.52 -17.98 -13.47
N LEU A 163 3.68 -17.35 -13.33
CA LEU A 163 4.17 -16.31 -14.22
C LEU A 163 5.29 -16.87 -15.12
N ARG A 164 5.53 -16.23 -16.26
CA ARG A 164 6.58 -16.61 -17.21
C ARG A 164 7.35 -15.39 -17.71
N ASP A 165 8.65 -15.55 -17.90
CA ASP A 165 9.50 -14.51 -18.53
C ASP A 165 9.59 -14.70 -20.06
N VAL A 166 10.47 -13.93 -20.71
CA VAL A 166 10.69 -14.00 -22.16
C VAL A 166 11.48 -15.22 -22.62
N ASP A 167 12.16 -15.90 -21.71
CA ASP A 167 12.99 -17.10 -21.94
C ASP A 167 12.26 -18.39 -21.52
N ASP A 168 10.94 -18.30 -21.33
CA ASP A 168 10.05 -19.37 -20.88
C ASP A 168 10.33 -19.96 -19.48
N ASN A 169 11.07 -19.24 -18.63
CA ASN A 169 11.24 -19.63 -17.24
C ASN A 169 9.94 -19.38 -16.47
N LEU A 170 9.59 -20.33 -15.60
CA LEU A 170 8.38 -20.26 -14.78
C LEU A 170 8.67 -19.78 -13.36
N LEU A 171 7.76 -18.97 -12.83
CA LEU A 171 7.80 -18.45 -11.47
C LEU A 171 6.44 -18.70 -10.79
N GLU A 172 6.44 -19.54 -9.76
CA GLU A 172 5.24 -19.84 -8.98
C GLU A 172 5.01 -18.75 -7.93
N VAL A 173 3.78 -18.23 -7.88
CA VAL A 173 3.32 -17.26 -6.88
C VAL A 173 2.29 -17.94 -5.98
N THR A 174 2.61 -18.02 -4.69
CA THR A 174 1.74 -18.61 -3.66
C THR A 174 1.59 -17.69 -2.46
N GLU A 175 0.58 -17.94 -1.63
CA GLU A 175 0.36 -17.21 -0.37
C GLU A 175 0.38 -15.67 -0.54
N GLY A 176 -0.11 -15.18 -1.68
CA GLY A 176 -0.17 -13.75 -1.96
C GLY A 176 -1.28 -13.08 -1.17
N GLU A 177 -0.99 -11.94 -0.56
CA GLU A 177 -1.96 -11.10 0.12
C GLU A 177 -1.57 -9.62 0.04
N PHE A 178 -2.58 -8.76 0.05
CA PHE A 178 -2.38 -7.33 -0.02
C PHE A 178 -3.49 -6.55 0.70
N ALA A 179 -3.11 -5.35 1.11
CA ALA A 179 -4.01 -4.25 1.42
C ALA A 179 -3.39 -3.00 0.78
N ALA A 180 -4.13 -2.29 -0.05
CA ALA A 180 -3.61 -1.15 -0.80
C ALA A 180 -4.61 0.00 -0.80
N ALA A 181 -4.18 1.16 -0.32
CA ALA A 181 -4.98 2.37 -0.31
C ALA A 181 -5.06 3.00 -1.70
N TYR A 182 -6.15 3.67 -2.01
CA TYR A 182 -6.30 4.43 -3.25
C TYR A 182 -5.34 5.64 -3.34
N ASN A 183 -5.00 6.06 -4.56
CA ASN A 183 -4.09 7.16 -4.88
C ASN A 183 -4.69 8.56 -4.60
N GLN A 184 -4.90 8.91 -3.33
CA GLN A 184 -5.44 10.24 -2.99
C GLN A 184 -4.69 11.43 -3.62
#